data_AF-A0A350DIW4-F1
#
_entry.id   AF-A0A350DIW4-F1
#
_cell.length_a   1.000
_cell.length_b   1.000
_cell.length_c   1.000
_cell.angle_alpha   90.00
_cell.angle_beta   90.00
_cell.angle_gamma   90.00
#
_symmetry.space_group_name_H-M   'P 1'
#
loop_
_entity.id
_entity.type
_entity.pdbx_description
1 polymer ?
#
loop_
_entity_poly.entity_id
_entity_poly.type
_entity_poly.pdbx_seq_one_letter_code
_entity_poly.pdbx_strand_id
1 'polypeptide(L)'
;QSNYFFNGQKCRRRDIADLFMGTGLGPRSYAIIGQGMISRLIEARPDDLRATLEEAAGISKYKERRRETENRMRRTQENLERLDDIREELDKQLERLKRQAEAAKR
;
A
#
# COMPACT_ATOMS: atom_id res chain seq x y z
N GLN A 1 18.34 -18.61 -5.89
CA GLN A 1 17.27 -17.99 -5.08
C GLN A 1 17.78 -17.82 -3.65
N SER A 2 17.67 -16.62 -3.08
CA SER A 2 18.11 -16.35 -1.69
C SER A 2 17.06 -16.86 -0.69
N ASN A 3 17.49 -17.57 0.35
CA ASN A 3 16.62 -18.03 1.44
C ASN A 3 16.68 -17.03 2.61
N TYR A 4 15.53 -16.68 3.18
CA TYR A 4 15.41 -15.78 4.34
C TYR A 4 14.78 -16.53 5.51
N PHE A 5 15.27 -16.25 6.72
CA PHE A 5 14.80 -16.90 7.95
C PHE A 5 14.60 -15.86 9.06
N PHE A 6 13.52 -16.02 9.83
CA PHE A 6 13.25 -15.27 11.04
C PHE A 6 12.96 -16.26 12.17
N ASN A 7 13.72 -16.20 13.27
CA ASN A 7 13.62 -17.17 14.38
C ASN A 7 13.63 -18.64 13.92
N GLY A 8 14.44 -18.96 12.91
CA GLY A 8 14.54 -20.32 12.34
C GLY A 8 13.43 -20.71 11.35
N GLN A 9 12.37 -19.91 11.20
CA GLN A 9 11.32 -20.14 10.22
C GLN A 9 11.61 -19.45 8.90
N LYS A 10 11.35 -20.14 7.78
CA LYS A 10 11.50 -19.56 6.44
C LYS A 10 10.47 -18.44 6.25
N CYS A 11 10.94 -17.27 5.82
CA CYS A 11 10.11 -16.10 5.58
C CYS A 11 10.46 -15.47 4.22
N ARG A 12 9.69 -14.44 3.83
CA ARG A 12 9.96 -13.66 2.62
C ARG A 12 10.94 -12.54 2.95
N ARG A 13 11.69 -12.09 1.93
CA ARG A 13 12.54 -10.90 2.03
C ARG A 13 11.77 -9.67 2.54
N ARG A 14 10.50 -9.54 2.12
CA ARG A 14 9.63 -8.44 2.52
C ARG A 14 9.37 -8.44 4.03
N ASP A 15 9.11 -9.61 4.62
CA ASP A 15 8.82 -9.73 6.05
C ASP A 15 10.01 -9.24 6.90
N ILE A 16 11.23 -9.58 6.49
CA ILE A 16 12.46 -9.08 7.12
C ILE A 16 12.60 -7.56 6.92
N ALA A 17 12.36 -7.06 5.71
CA ALA A 17 12.45 -5.62 5.42
C ALA A 17 11.43 -4.80 6.24
N ASP A 18 10.21 -5.31 6.40
CA ASP A 18 9.13 -4.68 7.15
C ASP A 18 9.44 -4.65 8.66
N LEU A 19 10.15 -5.66 9.19
CA LEU A 19 10.62 -5.69 10.58
C LEU A 19 11.62 -4.55 10.86
N PHE A 20 12.56 -4.33 9.95
CA PHE A 20 13.58 -3.30 10.07
C PHE A 20 13.07 -1.89 9.66
N MET A 21 11.91 -1.80 9.03
CA MET A 21 11.32 -0.53 8.61
C MET A 21 11.03 0.40 9.81
N GLY A 22 11.66 1.57 9.78
CA GLY A 22 11.53 2.59 10.84
C GLY A 22 12.46 2.38 12.03
N THR A 23 13.35 1.38 12.00
CA THR A 23 14.44 1.22 12.98
C THR A 23 15.72 1.98 12.60
N GLY A 24 15.75 2.59 11.42
CA GLY A 24 16.96 3.16 10.83
C GLY A 24 17.92 2.12 10.26
N LEU A 25 17.65 0.83 10.46
CA LEU A 25 18.36 -0.28 9.84
C LEU A 25 17.58 -0.72 8.59
N GLY A 26 18.24 -0.85 7.46
CA GLY A 26 17.61 -1.05 6.15
C GLY A 26 18.63 -0.91 5.01
N PRO A 27 18.24 -1.14 3.76
CA PRO A 27 19.15 -1.03 2.62
C PRO A 27 19.75 0.37 2.44
N ARG A 28 19.09 1.39 3.00
CA ARG A 28 19.49 2.79 3.02
C ARG A 28 19.78 3.29 4.46
N SER A 29 20.11 2.34 5.34
CA SER A 29 20.54 2.63 6.71
C SER A 29 21.69 3.64 6.71
N TYR A 30 21.52 4.71 7.50
CA TYR A 30 22.60 5.64 7.82
C TYR A 30 23.61 5.06 8.82
N ALA A 31 23.31 3.88 9.40
CA ALA A 31 24.17 3.24 10.40
C ALA A 31 25.41 2.56 9.79
N ILE A 32 25.52 2.49 8.46
CA ILE A 32 26.67 1.91 7.75
C ILE A 32 27.22 2.96 6.78
N ILE A 33 28.49 3.33 6.95
CA ILE A 33 29.19 4.26 6.05
C ILE A 33 30.08 3.45 5.11
N GLY A 34 29.62 3.29 3.86
CA GLY A 34 30.39 2.65 2.80
C GLY A 34 31.35 3.62 2.10
N GLN A 35 32.34 3.06 1.38
CA GLN A 35 33.26 3.86 0.58
C GLN A 35 32.50 4.70 -0.47
N GLY A 36 32.81 5.99 -0.56
CA GLY A 36 32.19 6.92 -1.50
C GLY A 36 30.76 7.36 -1.13
N MET A 37 30.23 6.94 0.02
CA MET A 37 28.88 7.32 0.46
C MET A 37 28.76 8.82 0.76
N ILE A 38 29.78 9.43 1.37
CA ILE A 38 29.80 10.87 1.67
C ILE A 38 29.78 11.68 0.37
N SER A 39 30.62 11.35 -0.61
CA SER A 39 30.64 12.01 -1.91
C SER A 39 29.29 11.92 -2.61
N ARG A 40 28.66 10.73 -2.61
CA ARG A 40 27.32 10.53 -3.17
C ARG A 40 26.24 11.35 -2.47
N LEU A 41 26.35 11.56 -1.16
CA LEU A 41 25.39 12.35 -0.40
C LEU A 41 25.52 13.85 -0.74
N ILE A 42 26.75 14.34 -0.91
CA ILE A 42 27.04 15.73 -1.27
C ILE A 42 26.60 16.03 -2.71
N GLU A 43 26.80 15.07 -3.61
CA GLU A 43 26.43 15.17 -5.03
C GLU A 43 24.97 14.76 -5.32
N ALA A 44 24.22 14.34 -4.29
CA ALA A 44 22.87 13.82 -4.46
C ALA A 44 21.92 14.90 -5.00
N ARG A 45 21.04 14.49 -5.92
CA ARG A 45 19.92 15.33 -6.34
C ARG A 45 18.96 15.57 -5.16
N PRO A 46 18.19 16.67 -5.17
CA PRO A 46 17.27 17.00 -4.07
C PRO A 46 16.31 15.86 -3.68
N ASP A 47 15.83 15.07 -4.65
CA ASP A 47 14.92 13.95 -4.37
C ASP A 47 15.61 12.79 -3.66
N ASP A 48 16.85 12.50 -4.03
CA ASP A 48 17.66 11.44 -3.42
C ASP A 48 18.07 11.84 -2.00
N LEU A 49 18.47 13.11 -1.81
CA LEU A 49 18.78 13.68 -0.50
C LEU A 49 17.54 13.70 0.42
N ARG A 50 16.37 14.06 -0.12
CA ARG A 50 15.11 14.04 0.63
C ARG A 50 14.81 12.65 1.16
N ALA A 51 14.95 11.61 0.35
CA ALA A 51 14.71 10.23 0.79
C ALA A 51 15.62 9.84 1.98
N THR A 52 16.90 10.22 1.95
CA THR A 52 17.83 9.97 3.06
C THR A 52 17.44 10.72 4.33
N LEU A 53 17.04 11.99 4.21
CA LEU A 53 16.58 12.79 5.34
C LEU A 53 15.29 12.25 5.95
N GLU A 54 14.36 11.78 5.12
CA GLU A 54 13.09 11.20 5.57
C GLU A 54 13.28 9.87 6.32
N GLU A 55 14.26 9.08 5.90
CA GLU A 55 14.65 7.85 6.59
C GLU A 55 15.34 8.13 7.92
N ALA A 56 16.25 9.11 7.96
CA ALA A 56 16.89 9.57 9.19
C ALA A 56 15.89 10.17 10.19
N ALA A 57 14.89 10.90 9.71
CA ALA A 57 13.81 11.45 10.52
C ALA A 57 12.76 10.40 10.95
N GLY A 58 12.86 9.16 10.48
CA GLY A 58 11.93 8.07 10.81
C GLY A 58 10.53 8.23 10.21
N ILE A 59 10.31 9.19 9.30
CA ILE A 59 9.00 9.48 8.72
C ILE A 59 8.63 8.53 7.56
N SER A 60 9.61 7.79 7.02
CA SER A 60 9.39 6.84 5.92
C SER A 60 8.32 5.79 6.25
N LYS A 61 8.27 5.31 7.49
CA LYS A 61 7.24 4.34 7.94
C LYS A 61 5.84 4.94 7.93
N TYR A 62 5.70 6.18 8.40
CA TYR A 62 4.43 6.89 8.37
C TYR A 62 3.96 7.14 6.95
N LYS A 63 4.87 7.60 6.07
CA LYS A 63 4.57 7.83 4.65
C LYS A 63 4.09 6.57 3.94
N GLU A 64 4.76 5.44 4.15
CA GLU A 64 4.35 4.18 3.51
C GLU A 64 2.97 3.74 4.01
N ARG A 65 2.73 3.77 5.33
CA ARG A 65 1.41 3.46 5.91
C ARG A 65 0.30 4.37 5.40
N ARG A 66 0.59 5.67 5.29
CA ARG A 66 -0.35 6.64 4.73
C ARG A 66 -0.69 6.30 3.28
N ARG A 67 0.32 6.01 2.45
CA ARG A 67 0.13 5.62 1.06
C ARG A 67 -0.67 4.33 0.91
N GLU A 68 -0.38 3.30 1.72
CA GLU A 68 -1.16 2.06 1.73
C GLU A 68 -2.62 2.31 2.12
N THR A 69 -2.85 3.16 3.12
CA THR A 69 -4.19 3.54 3.57
C THR A 69 -4.95 4.30 2.49
N GLU A 70 -4.33 5.29 1.84
CA GLU A 70 -4.90 6.04 0.72
C GLU A 70 -5.27 5.12 -0.44
N ASN A 71 -4.39 4.17 -0.79
CA ASN A 71 -4.68 3.17 -1.81
C ASN A 71 -5.86 2.26 -1.43
N ARG A 72 -5.96 1.87 -0.15
CA ARG A 72 -7.06 1.05 0.35
C ARG A 72 -8.38 1.82 0.30
N MET A 73 -8.38 3.09 0.73
CA MET A 73 -9.56 3.96 0.66
C MET A 73 -10.05 4.12 -0.77
N ARG A 74 -9.16 4.38 -1.73
CA ARG A 74 -9.52 4.48 -3.16
C ARG A 74 -10.17 3.19 -3.67
N ARG A 75 -9.59 2.02 -3.36
CA ARG A 75 -10.18 0.73 -3.75
C ARG A 75 -11.55 0.50 -3.12
N THR A 76 -11.72 0.91 -1.86
CA THR A 76 -13.03 0.83 -1.20
C THR A 76 -14.05 1.71 -1.89
N GLN A 77 -13.67 2.93 -2.29
CA GLN A 77 -14.53 3.84 -3.03
C GLN A 77 -14.97 3.25 -4.39
N GLU A 78 -14.02 2.73 -5.18
CA GLU A 78 -14.30 2.04 -6.45
C GLU A 78 -15.26 0.85 -6.26
N ASN A 79 -15.11 0.09 -5.16
CA ASN A 79 -16.00 -1.02 -4.85
C ASN A 79 -17.41 -0.55 -4.48
N LEU A 80 -17.55 0.57 -3.76
CA LEU A 80 -18.84 1.13 -3.40
C LEU A 80 -19.60 1.63 -4.62
N GLU A 81 -18.91 2.33 -5.53
CA GLU A 81 -19.49 2.78 -6.80
C GLU A 81 -20.05 1.60 -7.61
N ARG A 82 -19.28 0.52 -7.71
CA ARG A 82 -19.76 -0.71 -8.37
C ARG A 82 -20.95 -1.36 -7.67
N LEU A 83 -21.02 -1.30 -6.34
CA LEU A 83 -22.16 -1.83 -5.58
C LEU A 83 -23.42 -0.99 -5.81
N ASP A 84 -23.27 0.33 -5.89
CA ASP A 84 -24.40 1.23 -6.20
C ASP A 84 -24.94 0.96 -7.61
N ASP A 85 -24.08 0.77 -8.61
CA ASP A 85 -24.49 0.39 -9.98
C ASP A 85 -25.31 -0.91 -9.99
N ILE A 86 -24.83 -1.94 -9.29
CA ILE A 86 -25.51 -3.24 -9.17
C ILE A 86 -26.86 -3.07 -8.45
N ARG A 87 -26.93 -2.25 -7.40
CA ARG A 87 -28.17 -1.98 -6.68
C ARG A 87 -29.21 -1.37 -7.61
N GLU A 88 -28.83 -0.35 -8.39
CA GLU A 88 -29.73 0.29 -9.35
C GLU A 88 -30.24 -0.68 -10.42
N GLU A 89 -29.38 -1.59 -10.90
CA GLU A 89 -29.79 -2.62 -11.85
C GLU A 89 -30.82 -3.57 -11.22
N LEU A 90 -30.59 -4.03 -9.99
CA LEU A 90 -31.51 -4.90 -9.26
C LEU A 90 -32.86 -4.22 -8.98
N ASP A 91 -32.87 -2.93 -8.65
CA ASP A 91 -34.10 -2.17 -8.44
C ASP A 91 -34.95 -2.11 -9.73
N LYS A 92 -34.31 -1.91 -10.89
CA LYS A 92 -34.98 -1.96 -12.20
C LYS A 92 -35.56 -3.35 -12.49
N GLN A 93 -34.83 -4.41 -12.16
CA GLN A 93 -35.29 -5.79 -12.32
C GLN A 93 -36.50 -6.09 -11.41
N LEU A 94 -36.45 -5.64 -10.14
CA LEU A 94 -37.54 -5.78 -9.19
C LEU A 94 -38.81 -5.08 -9.67
N GLU A 95 -38.70 -3.84 -10.16
CA GLU A 95 -39.85 -3.11 -10.71
C GLU A 95 -40.48 -3.82 -11.91
N ARG A 96 -39.65 -4.38 -12.80
CA ARG A 96 -40.14 -5.20 -13.93
C ARG A 96 -40.88 -6.44 -13.43
N LEU A 97 -40.32 -7.18 -12.47
CA LEU A 97 -40.92 -8.39 -11.92
C LEU A 97 -42.24 -8.09 -11.20
N LYS A 98 -42.34 -6.99 -10.46
CA LYS A 98 -43.60 -6.53 -9.83
C LYS A 98 -44.68 -6.31 -10.88
N ARG A 99 -44.39 -5.61 -11.98
CA ARG A 99 -45.35 -5.37 -13.07
C ARG A 99 -45.81 -6.68 -13.72
N GLN A 100 -44.89 -7.62 -13.93
CA GLN A 100 -45.22 -8.93 -14.50
C GLN A 100 -46.12 -9.75 -13.56
N ALA A 101 -45.85 -9.73 -12.26
CA ALA A 101 -46.67 -10.42 -11.27
C ALA A 101 -48.09 -9.84 -11.16
N GLU A 102 -48.23 -8.52 -11.19
CA GLU A 102 -49.54 -7.83 -11.21
C GLU A 102 -50.34 -8.16 -12.48
N ALA A 103 -49.68 -8.19 -13.64
CA ALA A 103 -50.32 -8.56 -14.90
C ALA A 103 -50.81 -10.01 -14.92
N ALA A 104 -50.07 -10.94 -14.30
CA ALA A 104 -50.45 -12.36 -14.22
C ALA A 104 -51.58 -12.65 -13.20
N LYS A 105 -51.84 -11.72 -12.27
CA LYS A 105 -52.95 -11.82 -11.30
C LYS A 105 -54.28 -11.29 -11.83
N ARG A 106 -54.25 -10.49 -12.90
CA ARG A 106 -55.44 -10.01 -13.62
C ARG A 106 -55.88 -11.01 -14.67
#